data_AF-A0A4Y3IL94-F1
#
_entry.id   AF-A0A4Y3IL94-F1
#
_cell.length_a   1.000
_cell.length_b   1.000
_cell.length_c   1.000
_cell.angle_alpha   90.00
_cell.angle_beta   90.00
_cell.angle_gamma   90.00
#
_symmetry.space_group_name_H-M   'P 1'
#
loop_
_entity.id
_entity.type
_entity.pdbx_description
1 polymer ?
#
loop_
_entity_poly.entity_id
_entity_poly.type
_entity_poly.pdbx_seq_one_letter_code
_entity_poly.pdbx_strand_id
1 'polypeptide(L)'
;MTPMVIEQLAAMDSEYTLTGFPLQVDVRPEALPLIYIDNVTHEGRVGYTVLQPMSVYYQGEKQILLVELGFAKAPSTRDRLPPVNSIGASENLVGRVYERSINPLSSDVMQEPMLEGIRIQNLNIQQLSEVLDTPLFGFVLQPFALPSNHLPRIWSPYPMTSQKHFGYAFQWFGMAVVYALLVVLFVVRKRKVKE
;
A
#
# COMPACT_ATOMS: atom_id res chain seq x y z
N MET A 1 -0.62 24.59 -6.67
CA MET A 1 -0.70 24.73 -5.20
C MET A 1 0.72 24.81 -4.68
N THR A 2 1.01 25.77 -3.79
CA THR A 2 2.31 25.88 -3.14
C THR A 2 2.48 24.68 -2.19
N PRO A 3 3.63 23.98 -2.17
CA PRO A 3 3.86 22.92 -1.21
C PRO A 3 3.82 23.46 0.22
N MET A 4 3.21 22.70 1.12
CA MET A 4 3.13 23.05 2.54
C MET A 4 4.32 22.48 3.29
N VAL A 5 4.64 23.07 4.44
CA VAL A 5 5.63 22.56 5.39
C VAL A 5 4.96 21.54 6.32
N ILE A 6 5.75 20.64 6.90
CA ILE A 6 5.25 19.54 7.73
C ILE A 6 4.39 20.02 8.90
N GLU A 7 4.66 21.20 9.46
CA GLU A 7 3.89 21.77 10.57
C GLU A 7 2.45 22.09 10.20
N GLN A 8 2.22 22.53 8.96
CA GLN A 8 0.89 22.86 8.47
C GLN A 8 0.07 21.59 8.26
N LEU A 9 0.69 20.54 7.72
CA LEU A 9 0.03 19.25 7.48
C LEU A 9 -0.26 18.49 8.77
N ALA A 10 0.70 18.44 9.70
CA ALA A 10 0.52 17.78 10.98
C ALA A 10 -0.61 18.42 11.82
N ALA A 11 -0.82 19.73 11.69
CA ALA A 11 -1.94 20.41 12.34
C ALA A 11 -3.32 20.09 11.71
N MET A 12 -3.36 19.60 10.47
CA MET A 12 -4.59 19.26 9.74
C MET A 12 -4.99 17.78 9.88
N ASP A 13 -4.05 16.92 10.29
CA ASP A 13 -4.17 15.44 10.37
C ASP A 13 -5.37 14.97 11.23
N SER A 14 -5.84 15.81 12.15
CA SER A 14 -6.97 15.47 13.04
C SER A 14 -8.36 15.75 12.45
N GLU A 15 -8.49 16.55 11.39
CA GLU A 15 -9.80 16.99 10.87
C GLU A 15 -10.09 16.59 9.41
N TYR A 16 -9.06 16.27 8.61
CA TYR A 16 -9.21 15.98 7.18
C TYR A 16 -8.30 14.85 6.72
N THR A 17 -8.73 14.09 5.72
CA THR A 17 -7.84 13.19 4.96
C THR A 17 -6.83 14.02 4.19
N LEU A 18 -5.55 13.91 4.53
CA LEU A 18 -4.41 14.63 3.95
C LEU A 18 -4.01 14.12 2.56
N THR A 19 -4.67 13.09 2.06
CA THR A 19 -4.36 12.49 0.76
C THR A 19 -4.41 13.49 -0.39
N GLY A 20 -3.28 13.62 -1.09
CA GLY A 20 -3.10 14.49 -2.25
C GLY A 20 -2.53 15.88 -1.93
N PHE A 21 -2.43 16.26 -0.66
CA PHE A 21 -1.84 17.54 -0.31
C PHE A 21 -0.33 17.57 -0.58
N PRO A 22 0.21 18.68 -1.12
CA PRO A 22 1.63 18.78 -1.41
C PRO A 22 2.44 19.05 -0.13
N LEU A 23 3.54 18.33 0.04
CA LEU A 23 4.48 18.49 1.16
C LEU A 23 5.90 18.75 0.63
N GLN A 24 6.57 19.73 1.22
CA GLN A 24 8.01 19.92 1.11
C GLN A 24 8.64 19.76 2.49
N VAL A 25 9.63 18.87 2.61
CA VAL A 25 10.24 18.53 3.90
C VAL A 25 11.69 18.09 3.75
N ASP A 26 12.51 18.47 4.72
CA ASP A 26 13.88 17.96 4.87
C ASP A 26 13.86 16.63 5.61
N VAL A 27 14.30 15.57 4.93
CA VAL A 27 14.35 14.21 5.48
C VAL A 27 15.80 13.76 5.65
N ARG A 28 16.04 12.91 6.65
CA ARG A 28 17.34 12.25 6.87
C ARG A 28 17.17 10.73 6.97
N PRO A 29 18.09 9.94 6.40
CA PRO A 29 18.02 8.49 6.49
C PRO A 29 18.23 8.01 7.92
N GLU A 30 17.46 7.00 8.30
CA GLU A 30 17.57 6.31 9.59
C GLU A 30 18.01 4.87 9.39
N ALA A 31 18.64 4.30 10.41
CA ALA A 31 19.05 2.89 10.43
C ALA A 31 17.87 1.95 10.71
N LEU A 32 16.76 2.15 9.99
CA LEU A 32 15.55 1.34 10.05
C LEU A 32 15.41 0.52 8.76
N PRO A 33 14.81 -0.68 8.83
CA PRO A 33 14.63 -1.53 7.66
C PRO A 33 13.71 -0.87 6.63
N LEU A 34 13.97 -1.15 5.35
CA LEU A 34 13.02 -0.84 4.28
C LEU A 34 11.75 -1.66 4.47
N ILE A 35 10.60 -1.05 4.16
CA ILE A 35 9.29 -1.67 4.30
C ILE A 35 8.73 -1.97 2.92
N TYR A 36 8.35 -3.22 2.69
CA TYR A 36 7.86 -3.73 1.41
C TYR A 36 6.41 -4.12 1.54
N ILE A 37 5.52 -3.29 0.99
CA ILE A 37 4.09 -3.59 0.93
C ILE A 37 3.86 -4.57 -0.22
N ASP A 38 3.42 -5.79 0.09
CA ASP A 38 3.20 -6.85 -0.90
C ASP A 38 1.91 -6.66 -1.72
N ASN A 39 1.80 -7.49 -2.76
CA ASN A 39 0.65 -7.67 -3.62
C ASN A 39 0.23 -6.41 -4.39
N VAL A 40 1.19 -5.53 -4.67
CA VAL A 40 0.98 -4.37 -5.52
C VAL A 40 1.14 -4.81 -6.97
N THR A 41 0.22 -4.39 -7.86
CA THR A 41 0.29 -4.72 -9.29
C THR A 41 0.50 -3.45 -10.11
N HIS A 42 1.51 -3.48 -10.99
CA HIS A 42 1.81 -2.40 -11.92
C HIS A 42 2.09 -2.98 -13.31
N GLU A 43 1.39 -2.48 -14.33
CA GLU A 43 1.55 -2.93 -15.73
C GLU A 43 1.54 -4.46 -15.90
N GLY A 44 0.62 -5.13 -15.21
CA GLY A 44 0.47 -6.59 -15.26
C GLY A 44 1.52 -7.38 -14.47
N ARG A 45 2.39 -6.71 -13.71
CA ARG A 45 3.45 -7.33 -12.90
C ARG A 45 3.14 -7.14 -11.42
N VAL A 46 3.22 -8.23 -10.67
CA VAL A 46 3.09 -8.20 -9.20
C VAL A 46 4.43 -7.83 -8.59
N GLY A 47 4.39 -7.06 -7.50
CA GLY A 47 5.55 -6.57 -6.81
C GLY A 47 5.19 -5.90 -5.49
N TYR A 48 6.05 -4.98 -5.09
CA TYR A 48 6.01 -4.30 -3.81
C TYR A 48 5.99 -2.80 -4.00
N THR A 49 5.24 -2.07 -3.16
CA THR A 49 5.55 -0.65 -2.91
C THR A 49 6.58 -0.60 -1.79
N VAL A 50 7.71 0.06 -2.05
CA VAL A 50 8.81 0.15 -1.09
C VAL A 50 8.79 1.50 -0.39
N LEU A 51 8.81 1.47 0.94
CA LEU A 51 8.88 2.63 1.80
C LEU A 51 10.19 2.63 2.58
N GLN A 52 10.77 3.81 2.75
CA GLN A 52 11.92 4.04 3.60
C GLN A 52 11.49 4.93 4.78
N PRO A 53 11.67 4.46 6.03
CA PRO A 53 11.54 5.31 7.20
C PRO A 53 12.66 6.36 7.22
N MET A 54 12.29 7.64 7.26
CA MET A 54 13.22 8.77 7.29
C MET A 54 12.89 9.67 8.47
N SER A 55 13.90 10.23 9.13
CA SER A 55 13.66 11.21 10.18
C SER A 55 13.43 12.61 9.64
N VAL A 56 12.53 13.31 10.31
CA VAL A 56 12.21 14.72 10.11
C VAL A 56 12.16 15.38 11.49
N TYR A 57 12.45 16.68 11.55
CA TYR A 57 12.32 17.45 12.78
C TYR A 57 10.99 18.20 12.73
N TYR A 58 10.12 17.95 13.71
CA TYR A 58 8.83 18.61 13.87
C TYR A 58 8.77 19.20 15.28
N GLN A 59 8.52 20.51 15.38
CA GLN A 59 8.51 21.23 16.67
C GLN A 59 9.77 21.03 17.53
N GLY A 60 10.92 20.77 16.90
CA GLY A 60 12.18 20.50 17.60
C GLY A 60 12.38 19.05 18.03
N GLU A 61 11.39 18.18 17.82
CA GLU A 61 11.48 16.75 18.11
C GLU A 61 11.72 15.94 16.83
N LYS A 62 12.48 14.85 16.96
CA LYS A 62 12.72 13.91 15.87
C LYS A 62 11.52 12.95 15.78
N GLN A 63 10.91 12.88 14.60
CA GLN A 63 9.84 11.94 14.27
C GLN A 63 10.14 11.25 12.94
N ILE A 64 9.48 10.12 12.68
CA ILE A 64 9.72 9.34 11.47
C ILE A 64 8.59 9.52 10.46
N LEU A 65 8.96 9.92 9.25
CA LEU A 65 8.09 9.99 8.09
C LEU A 65 8.42 8.83 7.15
N LEU A 66 7.39 8.10 6.72
CA LEU A 66 7.53 7.09 5.69
C LEU A 66 7.62 7.78 4.31
N VAL A 67 8.69 7.48 3.56
CA VAL A 67 8.91 8.00 2.21
C VAL A 67 8.79 6.86 1.20
N GLU A 68 7.90 7.00 0.21
CA GLU A 68 7.74 6.03 -0.86
C GLU A 68 8.87 6.13 -1.89
N LEU A 69 9.63 5.05 -2.03
CA LEU A 69 10.67 4.89 -3.03
C LEU A 69 10.10 4.52 -4.40
N GLY A 70 9.01 3.73 -4.42
CA GLY A 70 8.27 3.35 -5.61
C GLY A 70 8.00 1.84 -5.71
N PHE A 71 7.62 1.38 -6.90
CA PHE A 71 7.27 -0.01 -7.20
C PHE A 71 8.49 -0.85 -7.57
N ALA A 72 8.75 -1.90 -6.79
CA ALA A 72 9.77 -2.90 -7.10
C ALA A 72 9.11 -4.23 -7.51
N LYS A 73 9.46 -4.75 -8.69
CA LYS A 73 8.92 -6.03 -9.18
C LYS A 73 9.32 -7.18 -8.25
N ALA A 74 8.39 -8.07 -7.94
CA ALA A 74 8.71 -9.25 -7.15
C ALA A 74 9.63 -10.22 -7.92
N PRO A 75 10.59 -10.87 -7.23
CA PRO A 75 11.32 -12.00 -7.79
C PRO A 75 10.37 -13.18 -8.08
N SER A 76 10.86 -14.19 -8.82
CA SER A 76 10.07 -15.38 -9.15
C SER A 76 9.69 -16.20 -7.92
N THR A 77 10.53 -16.16 -6.89
CA THR A 77 10.30 -16.80 -5.59
C THR A 77 10.06 -15.73 -4.53
N ARG A 78 9.22 -16.03 -3.53
CA ARG A 78 8.81 -15.09 -2.47
C ARG A 78 9.70 -15.18 -1.22
N ASP A 79 10.82 -15.88 -1.32
CA ASP A 79 11.80 -16.10 -0.25
C ASP A 79 12.77 -14.93 -0.08
N ARG A 80 12.82 -14.00 -1.05
CA ARG A 80 13.66 -12.80 -1.01
C ARG A 80 12.91 -11.57 -1.46
N LEU A 81 13.38 -10.41 -1.01
CA LEU A 81 12.88 -9.11 -1.47
C LEU A 81 13.77 -8.57 -2.59
N PRO A 82 13.20 -7.82 -3.55
CA PRO A 82 14.01 -7.21 -4.60
C PRO A 82 14.94 -6.15 -4.00
N PRO A 83 16.21 -6.08 -4.46
CA PRO A 83 17.13 -5.05 -4.00
C PRO A 83 16.62 -3.68 -4.47
N VAL A 84 16.58 -2.71 -3.55
CA VAL A 84 16.19 -1.33 -3.84
C VAL A 84 17.23 -0.39 -3.25
N ASN A 85 17.61 0.63 -4.03
CA ASN A 85 18.51 1.67 -3.56
C ASN A 85 17.74 2.60 -2.60
N SER A 86 18.19 2.64 -1.35
CA SER A 86 17.71 3.59 -0.36
C SER A 86 18.30 4.99 -0.59
N ILE A 87 17.61 6.02 -0.10
CA ILE A 87 18.14 7.37 0.04
C ILE A 87 19.21 7.33 1.13
N GLY A 88 20.46 7.63 0.77
CA GLY A 88 21.63 7.49 1.66
C GLY A 88 22.09 8.80 2.32
N ALA A 89 21.52 9.94 1.95
CA ALA A 89 21.89 11.26 2.45
C ALA A 89 20.65 12.08 2.83
N SER A 90 20.86 13.18 3.56
CA SER A 90 19.79 14.13 3.82
C SER A 90 19.34 14.79 2.51
N GLU A 91 18.04 14.88 2.28
CA GLU A 91 17.47 15.46 1.06
C GLU A 91 16.26 16.33 1.39
N ASN A 92 16.08 17.41 0.63
CA ASN A 92 14.83 18.18 0.63
C ASN A 92 13.90 17.57 -0.42
N LEU A 93 12.82 16.95 0.04
CA LEU A 93 11.88 16.27 -0.84
C LEU A 93 10.62 17.10 -1.04
N VAL A 94 10.14 17.12 -2.28
CA VAL A 94 8.83 17.69 -2.64
C VAL A 94 7.97 16.59 -3.22
N GLY A 95 6.77 16.43 -2.66
CA GLY A 95 5.86 15.37 -3.03
C GLY A 95 4.43 15.66 -2.64
N ARG A 96 3.63 14.60 -2.65
CA ARG A 96 2.28 14.60 -2.13
C ARG A 96 2.17 13.56 -1.03
N VAL A 97 1.36 13.84 -0.03
CA VAL A 97 1.10 12.88 1.04
C VAL A 97 -0.10 12.01 0.72
N TYR A 98 -0.13 10.80 1.26
CA TYR A 98 -1.31 9.96 1.25
C TYR A 98 -1.44 9.17 2.53
N GLU A 99 -2.69 8.92 2.89
CA GLU A 99 -3.06 7.96 3.91
C GLU A 99 -3.56 6.70 3.19
N ARG A 100 -3.26 5.52 3.74
CA ARG A 100 -3.92 4.31 3.30
C ARG A 100 -5.11 4.04 4.20
N SER A 101 -6.27 3.84 3.60
CA SER A 101 -7.46 3.42 4.34
C SER A 101 -7.23 2.05 4.95
N ILE A 102 -7.51 1.94 6.24
CA ILE A 102 -7.45 0.68 6.97
C ILE A 102 -8.74 -0.09 6.66
N ASN A 103 -8.60 -1.33 6.18
CA ASN A 103 -9.75 -2.24 6.08
C ASN A 103 -10.02 -2.86 7.46
N PRO A 104 -11.15 -2.57 8.12
CA PRO A 104 -11.41 -3.06 9.48
C PRO A 104 -11.51 -4.60 9.58
N LEU A 105 -11.66 -5.30 8.45
CA LEU A 105 -11.69 -6.77 8.39
C LEU A 105 -10.32 -7.40 8.11
N SER A 106 -9.33 -6.60 7.69
CA SER A 106 -7.98 -7.04 7.33
C SER A 106 -7.02 -5.87 7.43
N SER A 107 -6.81 -5.39 8.66
CA SER A 107 -6.01 -4.20 8.98
C SER A 107 -4.60 -4.53 9.43
N ASP A 108 -4.33 -5.78 9.78
CA ASP A 108 -3.07 -6.14 10.41
C ASP A 108 -1.91 -5.97 9.43
N VAL A 109 -0.82 -5.39 9.91
CA VAL A 109 0.44 -5.20 9.17
C VAL A 109 0.92 -6.55 8.63
N MET A 110 0.73 -7.61 9.42
CA MET A 110 1.14 -8.98 9.12
C MET A 110 2.61 -9.00 8.67
N GLN A 111 3.47 -8.50 9.57
CA GLN A 111 4.89 -8.33 9.28
C GLN A 111 5.62 -9.66 9.12
N GLU A 112 6.52 -9.69 8.16
CA GLU A 112 7.40 -10.80 7.90
C GLU A 112 8.83 -10.25 7.71
N PRO A 113 9.69 -10.36 8.75
CA PRO A 113 11.08 -9.94 8.65
C PRO A 113 11.84 -10.75 7.59
N MET A 114 12.58 -10.05 6.74
CA MET A 114 13.41 -10.61 5.67
C MET A 114 14.84 -10.08 5.82
N LEU A 115 15.78 -10.63 5.05
CA LEU A 115 17.17 -10.17 5.10
C LEU A 115 17.32 -8.71 4.63
N GLU A 116 16.56 -8.32 3.60
CA GLU A 116 16.67 -7.00 2.97
C GLU A 116 15.75 -5.93 3.59
N GLY A 117 14.84 -6.31 4.48
CA GLY A 117 13.82 -5.42 5.05
C GLY A 117 12.66 -6.16 5.69
N ILE A 118 11.51 -5.51 5.80
CA ILE A 118 10.28 -6.10 6.34
C ILE A 118 9.24 -6.14 5.25
N ARG A 119 8.66 -7.33 4.99
CA ARG A 119 7.47 -7.48 4.16
C ARG A 119 6.23 -7.28 5.00
N ILE A 120 5.26 -6.51 4.49
CA ILE A 120 3.96 -6.27 5.14
C ILE A 120 2.84 -6.46 4.13
N GLN A 121 1.66 -6.88 4.57
CA GLN A 121 0.49 -7.03 3.70
C GLN A 121 -0.35 -5.76 3.65
N ASN A 122 -0.51 -5.10 4.80
CA ASN A 122 -1.28 -3.86 4.93
C ASN A 122 -0.43 -2.79 5.57
N LEU A 123 -0.65 -1.53 5.15
CA LEU A 123 -0.03 -0.39 5.79
C LEU A 123 -0.98 0.13 6.88
N ASN A 124 -0.85 -0.43 8.08
CA ASN A 124 -1.42 0.13 9.30
C ASN A 124 -0.30 0.83 10.05
N ILE A 125 -0.29 2.16 9.98
CA ILE A 125 0.82 2.98 10.46
C ILE A 125 0.94 2.90 11.99
N GLN A 126 -0.17 2.81 12.71
CA GLN A 126 -0.18 2.71 14.16
C GLN A 126 0.50 1.41 14.61
N GLN A 127 0.09 0.27 14.04
CA GLN A 127 0.72 -1.02 14.36
C GLN A 127 2.16 -1.11 13.82
N LEU A 128 2.47 -0.47 12.70
CA LEU A 128 3.84 -0.40 12.19
C LEU A 128 4.75 0.42 13.12
N SER A 129 4.22 1.45 13.78
CA SER A 129 4.93 2.25 14.78
C SER A 129 5.30 1.41 16.00
N GLU A 130 4.40 0.54 16.46
CA GLU A 130 4.68 -0.44 17.53
C GLU A 130 5.74 -1.46 17.10
N VAL A 131 5.66 -1.95 15.86
CA VAL A 131 6.63 -2.87 15.27
C VAL A 131 8.05 -2.28 15.21
N LEU A 132 8.16 -1.01 14.82
CA LEU A 132 9.44 -0.31 14.67
C LEU A 132 9.91 0.33 15.98
N ASP A 133 9.11 0.26 17.05
CA ASP A 133 9.35 0.90 18.35
C ASP A 133 9.70 2.40 18.21
N THR A 134 9.02 3.09 17.29
CA THR A 134 9.31 4.50 16.97
C THR A 134 8.05 5.23 16.51
N PRO A 135 7.78 6.46 16.97
CA PRO A 135 6.62 7.23 16.52
C PRO A 135 6.70 7.57 15.03
N LEU A 136 5.64 7.24 14.30
CA LEU A 136 5.48 7.52 12.87
C LEU A 136 4.44 8.62 12.65
N PHE A 137 4.63 9.45 11.61
CA PHE A 137 3.54 10.28 11.09
C PHE A 137 2.41 9.42 10.53
N GLY A 138 1.15 9.86 10.69
CA GLY A 138 -0.05 9.19 10.21
C GLY A 138 -0.21 9.08 8.68
N PHE A 139 0.76 9.56 7.91
CA PHE A 139 0.73 9.62 6.46
C PHE A 139 2.09 9.25 5.83
N VAL A 140 2.06 8.92 4.55
CA VAL A 140 3.24 8.61 3.73
C VAL A 140 3.50 9.76 2.76
N LEU A 141 4.76 10.13 2.56
CA LEU A 141 5.18 11.02 1.50
C LEU A 141 5.48 10.23 0.22
N GLN A 142 4.82 10.58 -0.88
CA GLN A 142 5.21 10.15 -2.23
C GLN A 142 5.91 11.31 -2.95
N PRO A 143 7.25 11.29 -3.07
CA PRO A 143 8.01 12.34 -3.76
C PRO A 143 7.65 12.41 -5.24
N PHE A 144 7.64 13.61 -5.82
CA PHE A 144 7.45 13.76 -7.27
C PHE A 144 8.66 13.31 -8.08
N ALA A 145 9.86 13.47 -7.50
CA ALA A 145 11.12 13.01 -8.06
C ALA A 145 12.05 12.56 -6.91
N LEU A 146 12.87 11.54 -7.20
CA LEU A 146 13.97 11.12 -6.35
C LEU A 146 15.23 11.11 -7.21
N PRO A 147 16.33 11.78 -6.80
CA PRO A 147 17.56 11.84 -7.60
C PRO A 147 18.22 10.45 -7.77
N SER A 148 18.14 9.64 -6.72
CA SER A 148 18.82 8.35 -6.57
C SER A 148 17.98 7.15 -6.99
N ASN A 149 16.70 7.35 -7.33
CA ASN A 149 15.77 6.27 -7.56
C ASN A 149 14.79 6.52 -8.73
N HIS A 150 14.74 5.57 -9.66
CA HIS A 150 13.88 5.59 -10.84
C HIS A 150 12.72 4.58 -10.78
N LEU A 151 12.41 4.04 -9.59
CA LEU A 151 11.26 3.14 -9.46
C LEU A 151 9.96 3.85 -9.86
N PRO A 152 9.04 3.15 -10.57
CA PRO A 152 7.74 3.69 -10.93
C PRO A 152 6.93 4.07 -9.68
N ARG A 153 6.29 5.24 -9.68
CA ARG A 153 5.43 5.68 -8.58
C ARG A 153 3.98 5.53 -8.99
N ILE A 154 3.26 4.70 -8.24
CA ILE A 154 1.87 4.38 -8.54
C ILE A 154 0.98 5.30 -7.71
N TRP A 155 0.20 6.15 -8.37
CA TRP A 155 -0.85 6.89 -7.67
C TRP A 155 -2.10 6.02 -7.57
N SER A 156 -2.28 5.38 -6.43
CA SER A 156 -3.53 4.67 -6.14
C SER A 156 -3.90 4.86 -4.66
N PRO A 157 -4.34 6.06 -4.27
CA PRO A 157 -4.63 6.36 -2.87
C PRO A 157 -5.80 5.53 -2.32
N TYR A 158 -6.70 5.07 -3.18
CA TYR A 158 -7.85 4.26 -2.77
C TYR A 158 -7.69 2.82 -3.26
N PRO A 159 -8.03 1.82 -2.42
CA PRO A 159 -8.16 0.44 -2.88
C PRO A 159 -9.28 0.31 -3.92
N MET A 160 -9.27 -0.80 -4.67
CA MET A 160 -10.25 -1.05 -5.74
C MET A 160 -11.69 -0.80 -5.28
N THR A 161 -12.48 -0.13 -6.11
CA THR A 161 -13.88 0.15 -5.82
C THR A 161 -14.73 -1.14 -5.77
N SER A 162 -15.78 -1.12 -4.95
CA SER A 162 -16.73 -2.23 -4.75
C SER A 162 -17.34 -2.79 -6.05
N GLN A 163 -17.33 -2.02 -7.14
CA GLN A 163 -17.85 -2.42 -8.46
C GLN A 163 -17.26 -3.73 -8.99
N LYS A 164 -15.98 -4.03 -8.72
CA LYS A 164 -15.38 -5.30 -9.16
C LYS A 164 -15.96 -6.51 -8.41
N HIS A 165 -16.33 -6.34 -7.14
CA HIS A 165 -16.99 -7.40 -6.37
C HIS A 165 -18.39 -7.72 -6.93
N PHE A 166 -19.11 -6.72 -7.44
CA PHE A 166 -20.37 -6.95 -8.16
C PHE A 166 -20.18 -7.76 -9.44
N GLY A 167 -19.12 -7.49 -10.21
CA GLY A 167 -18.80 -8.25 -11.42
C GLY A 167 -18.59 -9.74 -11.12
N TYR A 168 -17.81 -10.06 -10.09
CA TYR A 168 -17.62 -11.44 -9.65
C TYR A 168 -18.93 -12.06 -9.12
N ALA A 169 -19.70 -11.34 -8.32
CA ALA A 169 -20.98 -11.83 -7.82
C ALA A 169 -21.93 -12.20 -8.97
N PHE A 170 -22.02 -11.36 -10.01
CA PHE A 170 -22.82 -11.64 -11.19
C PHE A 170 -22.36 -12.91 -11.91
N GLN A 171 -21.05 -13.11 -12.06
CA GLN A 171 -20.49 -14.33 -12.64
C GLN A 171 -20.87 -15.58 -11.83
N TRP A 172 -20.68 -15.54 -10.50
CA TRP A 172 -21.00 -16.66 -9.61
C TRP A 172 -22.50 -16.99 -9.62
N PHE A 173 -23.37 -15.99 -9.54
CA PHE A 173 -24.82 -16.21 -9.61
C PHE A 173 -25.26 -16.71 -11.00
N GLY A 174 -24.66 -16.20 -12.08
CA GLY A 174 -24.91 -16.69 -13.44
C GLY A 174 -24.55 -18.18 -13.58
N MET A 175 -23.37 -18.58 -13.09
CA MET A 175 -22.94 -19.98 -13.09
C MET A 175 -23.87 -20.86 -12.24
N ALA A 176 -24.29 -20.38 -11.06
CA ALA A 176 -25.23 -21.09 -10.20
C ALA A 176 -26.60 -21.31 -10.88
N VAL A 177 -27.12 -20.30 -11.59
CA VAL A 177 -28.39 -20.40 -12.35
C VAL A 177 -28.27 -21.41 -13.48
N VAL A 178 -27.19 -21.34 -14.28
CA VAL A 178 -26.95 -22.32 -15.36
C VAL A 178 -26.87 -23.73 -14.79
N TYR A 179 -26.14 -23.93 -13.70
CA TYR A 179 -26.04 -25.22 -13.03
C TYR A 179 -27.40 -25.73 -12.54
N ALA A 180 -28.20 -24.87 -11.89
CA ALA A 180 -29.53 -25.24 -11.42
C ALA A 180 -30.45 -25.67 -12.58
N LEU A 181 -30.43 -24.95 -13.71
CA LEU A 181 -31.20 -25.32 -14.90
C LEU A 181 -30.78 -26.67 -15.47
N LEU A 182 -29.47 -26.94 -15.55
CA LEU A 182 -28.95 -28.24 -16.00
C LEU A 182 -29.39 -29.39 -15.09
N VAL A 183 -29.34 -29.20 -13.77
CA VAL A 183 -29.82 -30.19 -12.79
C VAL A 183 -31.30 -30.47 -12.98
N VAL A 184 -32.13 -29.44 -13.08
CA VAL A 184 -33.58 -29.58 -13.31
C VAL A 184 -33.86 -30.33 -14.62
N LEU A 185 -33.21 -29.92 -15.72
CA LEU A 185 -33.37 -30.58 -17.02
C LEU A 185 -32.97 -32.06 -16.97
N PHE A 186 -31.86 -32.38 -16.31
CA PHE A 186 -31.38 -33.75 -16.18
C PHE A 186 -32.34 -34.62 -15.36
N VAL A 187 -32.83 -34.10 -14.22
CA VAL A 187 -33.80 -34.79 -13.36
C VAL A 187 -35.11 -35.05 -14.10
N VAL A 188 -35.65 -34.05 -14.81
CA VAL A 188 -36.88 -34.20 -15.60
C VAL A 188 -36.70 -35.19 -16.75
N ARG A 189 -35.58 -35.15 -17.48
CA ARG A 189 -35.28 -36.12 -18.54
C ARG A 189 -35.15 -37.54 -17.99
N LYS A 190 -34.48 -37.75 -16.86
CA LYS A 190 -34.38 -39.07 -16.23
C LYS A 190 -35.74 -39.63 -15.81
N ARG A 191 -36.65 -38.79 -15.33
CA ARG A 191 -38.00 -39.21 -14.96
C ARG A 191 -38.83 -39.65 -16.16
N LYS A 192 -38.78 -38.89 -17.27
CA LYS A 192 -39.48 -39.22 -18.52
C LYS A 192 -38.99 -40.48 -19.24
N VAL A 193 -37.73 -40.88 -19.05
CA VAL A 193 -37.16 -42.11 -19.66
C VAL A 193 -37.54 -43.38 -18.87
N LYS A 194 -38.06 -43.22 -17.64
CA LYS A 194 -38.39 -44.33 -16.75
C LYS A 194 -39.90 -44.68 -16.74
N GLU A 195 -40.72 -43.88 -17.42
CA GLU A 195 -42.12 -44.16 -17.78
C GLU A 195 -42.17 -44.66 -19.23
#